data_AF-A0A226N4G0-F1
#
_entry.id   AF-A0A226N4G0-F1
#
_cell.length_a   1.000
_cell.length_b   1.000
_cell.length_c   1.000
_cell.angle_alpha   90.00
_cell.angle_beta   90.00
_cell.angle_gamma   90.00
#
_symmetry.space_group_name_H-M   'P 1'
#
loop_
_entity.id
_entity.type
_entity.pdbx_description
1 polymer ?
#
loop_
_entity_poly.entity_id
_entity_poly.type
_entity_poly.pdbx_seq_one_letter_code
_entity_poly.pdbx_strand_id
1 'polypeptide(L)'
;MRTVKVDKHQRFCQENNLSSHFVSAKTGDSVFLCFQRVAADILGIKLNKAEMEQSQRVVKADIVNYSQEPVTRSVNPPRSSMCAVQ
;
A
#
# COMPACT_ATOMS: atom_id res chain seq x y z
N MET A 1 -10.09 8.15 -1.77
CA MET A 1 -9.75 8.33 -3.21
C MET A 1 -8.93 9.61 -3.33
N ARG A 2 -7.88 9.65 -4.17
CA ARG A 2 -7.08 10.87 -4.36
C ARG A 2 -7.85 11.86 -5.24
N THR A 3 -7.78 13.16 -4.94
CA THR A 3 -8.41 14.21 -5.75
C THR A 3 -7.78 14.31 -7.15
N VAL A 4 -6.46 14.10 -7.24
CA VAL A 4 -5.72 14.09 -8.50
C VAL A 4 -5.47 12.63 -8.94
N LYS A 5 -5.78 12.33 -10.20
CA LYS A 5 -5.48 11.02 -10.81
C LYS A 5 -3.98 10.84 -10.97
N VAL A 6 -3.50 9.61 -10.80
CA VAL A 6 -2.08 9.25 -10.91
C VAL A 6 -1.49 9.67 -12.25
N ASP A 7 -2.19 9.38 -13.36
CA ASP A 7 -1.70 9.70 -14.70
C ASP A 7 -1.50 11.20 -14.91
N LYS A 8 -2.42 12.03 -14.38
CA LYS A 8 -2.31 13.49 -14.46
C LYS A 8 -1.10 14.01 -13.67
N HIS A 9 -0.88 13.47 -12.47
CA HIS A 9 0.29 13.81 -11.66
C HIS A 9 1.59 13.43 -12.37
N GLN A 10 1.67 12.20 -12.89
CA GLN A 10 2.88 11.71 -13.58
C GLN A 10 3.20 12.52 -14.84
N ARG A 11 2.19 12.80 -15.69
CA ARG A 11 2.37 13.64 -16.88
C ARG A 11 2.89 15.03 -16.52
N PHE A 12 2.27 15.68 -15.54
CA PHE A 12 2.69 17.02 -15.11
C PHE A 12 4.15 17.01 -14.62
N CYS A 13 4.56 16.01 -13.83
CA CYS A 13 5.94 15.91 -13.38
C CYS A 13 6.90 15.68 -14.54
N GLN A 14 6.55 14.80 -15.49
CA GLN A 14 7.38 14.52 -16.66
C GLN A 14 7.56 15.75 -17.55
N GLU A 15 6.48 16.47 -17.85
CA GLU A 15 6.50 17.68 -18.70
C GLU A 15 7.33 18.82 -18.09
N ASN A 16 7.45 18.87 -16.77
CA ASN A 16 8.18 19.92 -16.05
C ASN A 16 9.54 19.45 -15.51
N ASN A 17 10.02 18.26 -15.89
CA ASN A 17 11.27 17.67 -15.37
C ASN A 17 11.32 17.60 -13.83
N LEU A 18 10.18 17.30 -13.21
CA LEU A 18 10.05 17.14 -11.75
C LEU A 18 10.06 15.66 -11.37
N SER A 19 10.55 15.38 -10.17
CA SER A 19 10.41 14.04 -9.57
C SER A 19 8.96 13.79 -9.12
N SER A 20 8.49 12.56 -9.30
CA SER A 20 7.15 12.13 -8.88
C SER A 20 7.24 11.30 -7.60
N HIS A 21 6.51 11.71 -6.56
CA HIS A 21 6.47 11.04 -5.26
C HIS A 21 5.04 10.92 -4.75
N PHE A 22 4.66 9.71 -4.35
CA PHE A 22 3.40 9.45 -3.66
C PHE A 22 3.69 9.12 -2.20
N VAL A 23 3.13 9.91 -1.29
CA VAL A 23 3.35 9.75 0.16
C VAL A 23 2.02 9.79 0.91
N SER A 24 2.00 9.25 2.14
CA SER A 24 0.84 9.26 3.02
C SER A 24 1.15 9.94 4.34
N ALA A 25 0.47 11.05 4.64
CA ALA A 25 0.58 11.72 5.94
C ALA A 25 -0.01 10.87 7.08
N LYS A 26 -0.98 10.00 6.78
CA LYS A 26 -1.66 9.16 7.79
C LYS A 26 -0.79 8.01 8.27
N THR A 27 -0.12 7.33 7.34
CA THR A 27 0.66 6.12 7.63
C THR A 27 2.17 6.38 7.62
N GLY A 28 2.61 7.56 7.18
CA GLY A 28 4.01 7.84 6.92
C GLY A 28 4.57 7.06 5.72
N ASP A 29 3.70 6.41 4.93
CA ASP A 29 4.14 5.55 3.82
C ASP A 29 4.90 6.38 2.78
N SER A 30 6.04 5.81 2.36
CA SER A 30 6.97 6.38 1.38
C SER A 30 7.56 7.76 1.72
N VAL A 31 7.34 8.30 2.92
CA VAL A 31 7.89 9.62 3.32
C VAL A 31 9.42 9.58 3.39
N PHE A 32 9.99 8.60 4.09
CA PHE A 32 11.45 8.45 4.20
C PHE A 32 12.11 8.21 2.83
N LEU A 33 11.54 7.31 2.03
CA LEU A 33 12.01 6.97 0.69
C LEU A 33 11.96 8.19 -0.26
N CYS A 34 10.99 9.10 -0.08
CA CYS A 34 10.92 10.36 -0.81
C CYS A 34 12.18 11.21 -0.57
N PHE A 35 12.53 11.47 0.69
CA PHE A 35 13.73 12.24 1.03
C PHE A 35 15.02 11.56 0.53
N GLN A 36 15.11 10.24 0.69
CA GLN A 36 16.27 9.47 0.22
C GLN A 36 16.44 9.55 -1.30
N ARG A 37 15.36 9.43 -2.08
CA ARG A 37 15.42 9.62 -3.54
C ARG A 37 15.86 11.01 -3.93
N VAL A 38 15.28 12.05 -3.32
CA VAL A 38 15.65 13.44 -3.62
C VAL A 38 17.14 13.69 -3.31
N ALA A 39 17.63 13.20 -2.17
CA ALA A 39 19.04 13.29 -1.83
C ALA A 39 19.93 12.54 -2.84
N ALA A 40 19.54 11.34 -3.25
CA ALA A 40 20.28 10.55 -4.24
C ALA A 40 20.31 11.25 -5.61
N ASP A 41 19.20 11.84 -6.04
CA ASP A 41 19.11 12.59 -7.29
C ASP A 41 20.03 13.82 -7.28
N ILE A 42 20.07 14.58 -6.18
CA ILE A 42 20.97 15.72 -6.00
C ILE A 42 22.45 15.28 -6.02
N LEU A 43 22.76 14.13 -5.42
CA LEU A 43 24.12 13.58 -5.35
C LEU A 43 24.53 12.79 -6.61
N GLY A 44 23.62 12.58 -7.57
CA GLY A 44 23.89 11.78 -8.77
C GLY A 44 24.02 10.27 -8.51
N ILE A 45 23.50 9.78 -7.39
CA ILE A 45 23.53 8.37 -7.01
C ILE A 45 22.28 7.67 -7.55
N LYS A 46 22.45 6.68 -8.43
CA LYS A 46 21.33 5.87 -8.91
C LYS A 46 20.98 4.78 -7.90
N LEU A 47 19.86 4.94 -7.21
CA LEU A 47 19.30 3.89 -6.36
C LEU A 47 18.70 2.76 -7.22
N ASN A 48 19.09 1.53 -6.93
CA ASN A 48 18.53 0.36 -7.58
C ASN A 48 17.20 -0.06 -6.92
N LYS A 49 16.37 -0.81 -7.66
CA LYS A 49 15.05 -1.24 -7.18
C LYS A 49 15.13 -2.05 -5.88
N ALA A 50 16.14 -2.90 -5.73
CA ALA A 50 16.36 -3.69 -4.52
C ALA A 50 16.67 -2.80 -3.30
N GLU A 51 17.51 -1.78 -3.44
CA GLU A 51 17.86 -0.84 -2.35
C GLU A 51 16.65 -0.02 -1.91
N MET A 52 15.83 0.37 -2.87
CA MET A 52 14.58 1.06 -2.65
C MET A 52 13.56 0.22 -1.86
N GLU A 53 13.37 -1.05 -2.24
CA GLU A 53 12.44 -1.96 -1.57
C GLU A 53 12.94 -2.35 -0.18
N GLN A 54 14.25 -2.57 -0.01
CA GLN A 54 14.87 -2.87 1.28
C GLN A 54 14.74 -1.71 2.28
N SER A 55 14.73 -0.46 1.79
CA SER A 55 14.58 0.74 2.62
C SER A 55 13.14 0.93 3.14
N GLN A 56 12.18 0.11 2.71
CA GLN A 56 10.80 0.17 3.21
C GLN A 56 10.73 -0.43 4.62
N ARG A 57 10.23 0.35 5.59
CA ARG A 57 10.07 -0.12 6.97
C ARG A 57 9.07 -1.29 7.02
N VAL A 58 9.50 -2.38 7.66
CA VAL A 58 8.62 -3.52 7.96
C VAL A 58 7.57 -3.09 8.99
N VAL A 59 6.30 -3.21 8.62
CA VAL A 59 5.19 -3.01 9.54
C VAL A 59 5.04 -4.26 10.38
N LYS A 60 5.25 -4.15 11.70
CA LYS A 60 4.99 -5.23 12.65
C LYS A 60 3.49 -5.28 12.93
N ALA A 61 2.88 -6.43 12.70
CA ALA A 61 1.51 -6.70 13.10
C ALA A 61 1.55 -7.69 14.26
N ASP A 62 0.99 -7.29 15.40
CA ASP A 62 0.84 -8.19 16.54
C ASP A 62 -0.35 -9.12 16.30
N ILE A 63 -0.14 -10.42 16.46
CA ILE A 63 -1.22 -11.40 16.42
C ILE A 63 -1.93 -11.33 17.77
N VAL A 64 -3.17 -10.86 17.77
CA VAL A 64 -4.02 -10.88 18.96
C VAL A 64 -4.43 -12.33 19.22
N ASN A 65 -3.82 -12.95 20.23
CA ASN A 65 -4.29 -14.22 20.77
C ASN A 65 -5.58 -13.96 21.56
N TYR A 66 -6.72 -14.10 20.90
CA TYR A 66 -7.99 -14.19 21.60
C TYR A 66 -7.99 -15.50 22.39
N SER A 67 -8.30 -15.42 23.69
CA SER A 67 -8.66 -16.60 24.47
C SER A 67 -9.69 -17.38 23.68
N GLN A 68 -9.40 -18.63 23.34
CA GLN A 68 -10.34 -19.54 22.70
C GLN A 68 -11.43 -19.91 23.72
N GLU A 69 -12.28 -18.97 24.10
CA GLU A 69 -13.58 -19.36 24.61
C GLU A 69 -14.33 -20.01 23.44
N PRO A 70 -14.91 -21.20 23.61
CA PRO A 70 -15.59 -21.89 22.54
C PRO A 70 -16.80 -21.06 22.10
N VAL A 71 -16.60 -20.27 21.04
CA VAL A 71 -17.69 -19.58 20.35
C VAL A 71 -18.55 -20.68 19.77
N THR A 72 -19.68 -20.96 20.41
CA THR A 72 -20.72 -21.84 19.87
C THR A 72 -21.12 -21.27 18.52
N ARG A 73 -20.61 -21.87 17.45
CA ARG A 73 -21.01 -21.52 16.08
C ARG A 73 -22.49 -21.81 15.97
N SER A 74 -23.33 -20.78 15.92
CA SER A 74 -24.71 -20.96 15.46
C SER A 74 -24.63 -21.36 14.00
N VAL A 75 -24.84 -22.66 13.73
CA VAL A 75 -24.97 -23.18 12.37
C VAL A 75 -26.26 -22.58 11.80
N ASN A 76 -26.13 -21.53 10.99
CA ASN A 76 -27.24 -21.07 10.17
C ASN A 76 -27.55 -22.18 9.15
N PRO A 77 -28.79 -22.69 9.09
CA PRO A 77 -29.14 -23.69 8.10
C PRO A 77 -29.02 -23.09 6.69
N PRO A 78 -28.56 -23.87 5.70
CA PRO A 78 -28.41 -23.39 4.33
C PRO A 78 -29.80 -23.06 3.76
N ARG A 79 -30.04 -21.78 3.45
CA ARG A 79 -31.11 -21.40 2.51
C ARG A 79 -30.60 -21.63 1.09
N SER A 80 -30.70 -22.87 0.60
CA SER A 80 -30.60 -23.14 -0.83
C SER A 80 -32.00 -23.13 -1.44
N SER A 81 -32.28 -22.14 -2.31
CA SER A 81 -33.34 -22.27 -3.31
C SER A 81 -32.77 -23.05 -4.47
N MET A 82 -33.17 -24.33 -4.60
CA MET A 82 -32.81 -25.17 -5.73
C MET A 82 -33.11 -24.47 -7.07
N CYS A 83 -32.15 -24.48 -7.98
CA CYS A 83 -32.38 -24.27 -9.40
C CYS A 83 -32.70 -25.64 -10.01
N ALA A 84 -33.91 -25.83 -10.53
CA ALA A 84 -34.25 -26.97 -11.37
C ALA A 84 -33.96 -26.60 -12.82
N VAL A 85 -33.05 -27.34 -13.46
CA VAL A 85 -32.93 -27.37 -14.92
C VAL A 85 -33.73 -28.59 -15.38
N GLN A 86 -34.85 -28.34 -16.05
CA GLN A 86 -35.51 -29.30 -16.93
C GLN A 86 -34.96 -29.13 -18.34
#